data_AF-A0A127SRG0-F1
#
_entry.id   AF-A0A127SRG0-F1
#
_cell.length_a   1.000
_cell.length_b   1.000
_cell.length_c   1.000
_cell.angle_alpha   90.00
_cell.angle_beta   90.00
_cell.angle_gamma   90.00
#
_symmetry.space_group_name_H-M   'P 1'
#
loop_
_entity.id
_entity.type
_entity.pdbx_description
1 polymer ?
#
loop_
_entity_poly.entity_id
_entity_poly.type
_entity_poly.pdbx_seq_one_letter_code
_entity_poly.pdbx_strand_id
1 'polypeptide(L)' 'MQNRKPAAAGYVLDQIAEHPSNWECKEKITDFIERYHVPCLYNVDTRAVTRMVRTQGVMKAVIVSAERSDDFIK' A
#
# COMPACT_ATOMS: atom_id res chain seq x y z
N MET A 1 -9.50 -2.57 -14.71
CA MET A 1 -8.45 -1.57 -14.45
C MET A 1 -8.82 -0.30 -15.19
N GLN A 2 -8.80 0.89 -14.55
CA GLN A 2 -9.22 2.16 -15.18
C GLN A 2 -8.13 2.80 -16.05
N ASN A 3 -6.85 2.51 -15.82
CA ASN A 3 -5.72 3.01 -16.60
C ASN A 3 -4.73 1.86 -16.89
N ARG A 4 -3.77 2.07 -17.81
CA ARG A 4 -2.75 1.05 -18.17
C ARG A 4 -1.79 0.69 -17.02
N LYS A 5 -1.64 1.57 -16.03
CA LYS A 5 -0.78 1.43 -14.85
C LYS A 5 -1.49 1.95 -13.60
N PRO A 6 -1.17 1.43 -12.39
CA PRO A 6 -1.66 2.00 -11.14
C PRO A 6 -1.22 3.46 -11.01
N ALA A 7 -2.15 4.31 -10.57
CA ALA A 7 -1.86 5.73 -10.34
C ALA A 7 -1.27 5.99 -8.94
N ALA A 8 -1.50 5.06 -8.00
CA ALA A 8 -0.98 5.16 -6.64
C ALA A 8 0.53 4.90 -6.62
N ALA A 9 1.27 5.71 -5.86
CA ALA A 9 2.69 5.51 -5.62
C ALA A 9 2.99 4.35 -4.66
N GLY A 10 2.00 3.94 -3.85
CA GLY A 10 2.12 2.86 -2.89
C GLY A 10 0.78 2.48 -2.28
N TYR A 11 0.72 1.30 -1.68
CA TYR A 11 -0.46 0.79 -0.99
C TYR A 11 -0.16 0.51 0.49
N VAL A 12 -1.10 0.83 1.38
CA VAL A 12 -1.03 0.50 2.81
C VAL A 12 -2.33 -0.21 3.17
N LEU A 13 -2.20 -1.43 3.67
CA LEU A 13 -3.31 -2.35 3.89
C LEU A 13 -3.26 -2.91 5.32
N ASP A 14 -4.43 -3.20 5.87
CA ASP A 14 -4.54 -3.97 7.11
C ASP A 14 -4.22 -5.43 6.84
N GLN A 15 -4.96 -6.06 5.92
CA GLN A 15 -4.78 -7.47 5.59
C GLN A 15 -4.80 -7.72 4.09
N ILE A 16 -4.13 -8.80 3.68
CA ILE A 16 -4.11 -9.29 2.30
C ILE A 16 -4.85 -10.63 2.26
N ALA A 17 -5.70 -10.81 1.24
CA ALA A 17 -6.36 -12.09 0.99
C ALA A 17 -5.44 -13.01 0.19
N GLU A 18 -4.93 -14.06 0.83
CA GLU A 18 -4.09 -15.09 0.17
C GLU A 18 -4.87 -15.92 -0.85
N HIS A 19 -6.16 -16.13 -0.59
CA HIS A 19 -7.10 -16.88 -1.41
C HIS A 19 -8.32 -16.03 -1.76
N PRO A 20 -8.23 -15.15 -2.77
CA PRO A 20 -9.38 -14.36 -3.18
C PRO A 20 -10.49 -15.25 -3.75
N SER A 21 -11.70 -15.10 -3.23
CA SER A 21 -12.86 -15.89 -3.62
C SER A 21 -13.88 -15.00 -4.34
N ASN A 22 -13.67 -14.80 -5.64
CA ASN A 22 -14.61 -14.08 -6.51
C ASN A 22 -14.62 -14.73 -7.90
N TRP A 23 -15.81 -14.83 -8.52
CA TRP A 23 -16.00 -15.42 -9.84
C TRP A 23 -15.27 -14.67 -10.95
N GLU A 24 -15.04 -13.36 -10.77
CA GLU A 24 -14.28 -12.52 -11.70
C GLU A 24 -12.82 -12.32 -11.26
N CYS A 25 -12.33 -13.07 -10.28
CA CYS A 25 -10.95 -12.95 -9.83
C CYS A 25 -9.99 -13.42 -10.93
N LYS A 26 -9.14 -12.50 -11.42
CA LYS A 26 -8.14 -12.79 -12.45
C LYS A 26 -6.74 -13.03 -11.89
N GLU A 27 -6.45 -12.45 -10.73
CA GLU A 27 -5.13 -12.47 -10.09
C GLU A 27 -5.24 -12.07 -8.61
N LYS A 28 -4.21 -12.39 -7.82
CA LYS A 28 -4.09 -11.91 -6.44
C LYS A 28 -3.59 -10.47 -6.42
N ILE A 29 -3.86 -9.77 -5.32
CA ILE A 29 -3.36 -8.41 -5.12
C ILE A 29 -1.82 -8.37 -5.04
N THR A 30 -1.19 -9.41 -4.49
CA THR A 30 0.27 -9.57 -4.46
C THR A 30 0.85 -9.58 -5.87
N ASP A 31 0.27 -10.40 -6.75
CA ASP A 31 0.72 -10.55 -8.14
C ASP A 31 0.55 -9.25 -8.93
N PHE A 32 -0.51 -8.50 -8.64
CA PHE A 32 -0.74 -7.17 -9.22
C PHE A 32 0.34 -6.18 -8.77
N ILE A 33 0.63 -6.11 -7.47
CA ILE A 33 1.60 -5.18 -6.89
C ILE A 33 3.01 -5.47 -7.39
N GLU A 34 3.42 -6.74 -7.42
CA GLU A 34 4.73 -7.19 -7.91
C GLU A 34 4.92 -6.86 -9.40
N ARG A 35 3.90 -7.12 -10.23
CA ARG A 35 3.94 -6.84 -11.68
C ARG A 35 4.17 -5.38 -12.01
N TYR A 36 3.60 -4.48 -11.22
CA TYR A 36 3.72 -3.04 -11.43
C TYR A 36 4.86 -2.40 -10.61
N HIS A 37 5.60 -3.18 -9.83
CA HIS A 37 6.67 -2.72 -8.95
C HIS A 37 6.24 -1.57 -8.02
N VAL A 38 5.04 -1.69 -7.44
CA VAL A 38 4.52 -0.69 -6.51
C VAL A 38 4.85 -1.12 -5.07
N PRO A 39 5.40 -0.24 -4.21
CA PRO A 39 5.64 -0.59 -2.82
C PRO A 39 4.30 -0.79 -2.08
N CYS A 40 4.25 -1.82 -1.22
CA CYS A 40 3.08 -2.12 -0.41
C CYS A 40 3.47 -2.46 1.02
N LEU A 41 2.75 -1.91 1.98
CA LEU A 41 2.83 -2.23 3.41
C LEU A 41 1.54 -2.94 3.82
N TYR A 42 1.63 -4.11 4.46
CA TYR A 42 0.48 -4.86 4.96
C TYR A 42 0.64 -5.15 6.45
N ASN A 43 -0.43 -5.58 7.13
CA ASN A 43 -0.48 -5.78 8.58
C ASN A 43 -0.30 -4.47 9.37
N VAL A 44 -0.92 -3.40 8.90
CA VAL A 44 -0.83 -2.05 9.46
C VAL A 44 -2.18 -1.66 10.05
N ASP A 45 -2.18 -1.05 11.24
CA ASP A 45 -3.39 -0.38 11.77
C ASP A 45 -3.70 0.87 10.91
N THR A 46 -4.35 0.64 9.78
CA THR A 46 -4.81 1.67 8.85
C THR A 46 -5.81 2.62 9.51
N ARG A 47 -6.50 2.18 10.57
CA ARG A 47 -7.41 3.01 11.36
C ARG A 47 -6.64 4.07 12.13
N ALA A 48 -5.50 3.74 12.74
CA ALA A 48 -4.61 4.70 13.37
C ALA A 48 -4.07 5.74 12.37
N VAL A 49 -3.60 5.27 11.20
CA VAL A 49 -3.12 6.14 10.12
C VAL A 49 -4.23 7.09 9.66
N THR A 50 -5.43 6.58 9.40
CA THR A 50 -6.57 7.38 8.96
C THR A 50 -7.00 8.40 10.01
N ARG A 51 -6.98 8.04 11.30
CA ARG A 51 -7.25 9.00 12.39
C ARG A 51 -6.25 10.14 12.38
N MET A 52 -4.96 9.83 12.22
CA MET A 52 -3.89 10.83 12.18
C MET A 52 -4.05 11.80 11.00
N VAL A 53 -4.29 11.27 9.79
CA VAL A 53 -4.55 12.09 8.59
C VAL A 53 -5.79 12.95 8.75
N ARG A 54 -6.87 12.42 9.35
CA ARG A 54 -8.10 13.20 9.57
C ARG A 54 -7.90 14.38 10.51
N THR A 55 -7.05 14.22 11.53
CA THR A 55 -6.79 15.27 12.53
C THR A 55 -5.75 16.29 12.04
N GLN A 56 -4.68 15.84 11.39
CA GLN A 56 -3.57 16.69 10.93
C GLN A 56 -3.79 17.27 9.52
N GLY A 57 -4.73 16.72 8.75
CA GLY A 57 -4.95 17.07 7.35
C GLY A 57 -4.00 16.30 6.41
N VAL A 58 -3.62 16.94 5.30
CA VAL A 58 -2.77 16.31 4.28
C VAL A 58 -1.36 16.17 4.81
N MET A 59 -0.88 14.92 4.86
CA MET A 59 0.48 14.60 5.30
C MET A 59 1.28 13.94 4.17
N LYS A 60 2.56 14.29 4.06
CA LYS A 60 3.52 13.55 3.25
C LYS A 60 3.94 12.29 4.01
N ALA A 61 4.15 11.19 3.29
CA ALA A 61 4.60 9.93 3.85
C ALA A 61 5.56 9.23 2.87
N VAL A 62 6.45 8.40 3.41
CA VAL A 62 7.39 7.58 2.63
C VAL A 62 7.35 6.15 3.18
N ILE A 63 7.40 5.17 2.28
CA ILE A 63 7.56 3.75 2.64
C ILE A 63 9.04 3.41 2.45
N VAL A 64 9.69 2.94 3.51
CA VAL A 64 11.11 2.56 3.52
C VAL A 64 11.29 1.17 4.10
N SER A 65 12.35 0.48 3.68
CA SER A 65 12.78 -0.76 4.34
C SER A 65 13.31 -0.45 5.74
N ALA A 66 13.08 -1.36 6.69
CA ALA A 66 13.54 -1.22 8.07
C ALA A 66 15.07 -1.11 8.21
N GLU A 67 15.82 -1.59 7.22
CA GLU A 67 17.28 -1.56 7.22
C GLU A 67 17.87 -0.23 6.72
N ARG A 68 17.03 0.69 6.24
CA ARG A 68 17.49 1.94 5.63
C ARG A 68 17.74 2.99 6.72
N SER A 69 18.88 3.69 6.65
CA SER A 69 19.23 4.72 7.63
C SER A 69 18.31 5.95 7.57
N ASP A 70 18.05 6.54 8.73
CA ASP A 70 17.14 7.68 8.91
C ASP A 70 17.59 8.94 8.15
N ASP A 71 18.88 9.04 7.81
CA ASP A 71 19.46 10.15 7.03
C ASP A 71 18.79 10.34 5.65
N PHE A 72 18.11 9.31 5.14
CA PHE A 72 17.38 9.35 3.87
C PHE A 72 15.93 9.84 3.99
N ILE A 73 15.40 9.97 5.21
CA ILE A 73 14.04 10.43 5.47
C ILE A 73 14.08 11.96 5.68
N LYS A 74 13.86 12.72 4.59
CA LYS A 74 13.84 14.20 4.61
C LYS A 74 12.42 14.74 4.73
#